data_AF-A0A7K2XXD7-F1
#
_entry.id   AF-A0A7K2XXD7-F1
#
_cell.length_a   1.000
_cell.length_b   1.000
_cell.length_c   1.000
_cell.angle_alpha   90.00
_cell.angle_beta   90.00
_cell.angle_gamma   90.00
#
_symmetry.space_group_name_H-M   'P 1'
#
loop_
_entity.id
_entity.type
_entity.pdbx_description
1 polymer ?
#
loop_
_entity_poly.entity_id
_entity_poly.type
_entity_poly.pdbx_seq_one_letter_code
_entity_poly.pdbx_strand_id
1 'polypeptide(L)'
;MAGPVPRAALGCALALGVLTACSTANDAEGNDYTGDYSRHQPLAVVGYPSTGSLGITQEVVWRIADGDVDGLASLVSDKQGENIPEKTAQNWVSAFRKGAGGPVTAEFYDEGSYRQTVVLYLHHTGQIKELYVRAVLVDHKEAWLVRMTEADPAEATAVEPWIPKTPGELDSRVPR
;
A
#
# COMPACT_ATOMS: atom_id res chain seq x y z
N MET A 1 8.47 37.27 -73.55
CA MET A 1 9.52 37.27 -72.50
C MET A 1 8.85 36.94 -71.18
N ALA A 2 9.06 35.73 -70.68
CA ALA A 2 8.45 35.21 -69.45
C ALA A 2 9.34 35.57 -68.25
N GLY A 3 8.77 36.24 -67.26
CA GLY A 3 9.43 36.51 -65.97
C GLY A 3 9.25 35.34 -65.00
N PRO A 4 10.22 35.06 -64.11
CA PRO A 4 10.11 33.97 -63.14
C PRO A 4 9.24 34.37 -61.94
N VAL A 5 8.27 33.52 -61.61
CA VAL A 5 7.50 33.61 -60.36
C VAL A 5 8.15 32.71 -59.31
N PRO A 6 8.49 33.20 -58.11
CA PRO A 6 9.15 32.41 -57.09
C PRO A 6 8.19 31.45 -56.38
N ARG A 7 8.75 30.27 -56.05
CA ARG A 7 8.15 29.18 -55.28
C ARG A 7 7.84 29.62 -53.85
N ALA A 8 6.60 29.45 -53.40
CA ALA A 8 6.23 29.45 -51.99
C ALA A 8 5.78 28.05 -51.60
N ALA A 9 6.70 27.25 -51.05
CA ALA A 9 6.37 25.98 -50.41
C ALA A 9 5.80 26.29 -49.01
N LEU A 10 4.52 25.97 -48.80
CA LEU A 10 3.85 26.11 -47.52
C LEU A 10 4.31 24.95 -46.62
N GLY A 11 5.32 25.19 -45.79
CA GLY A 11 5.77 24.25 -44.77
C GLY A 11 4.76 24.19 -43.64
N CYS A 12 4.02 23.09 -43.52
CA CYS A 12 3.20 22.81 -42.34
C CYS A 12 4.14 22.40 -41.19
N ALA A 13 4.41 23.33 -40.29
CA ALA A 13 5.08 23.04 -39.03
C ALA A 13 4.10 22.26 -38.13
N LEU A 14 4.27 20.94 -38.03
CA LEU A 14 3.64 20.13 -37.00
C LEU A 14 4.28 20.50 -35.66
N ALA A 15 3.60 21.38 -34.91
CA ALA A 15 3.90 21.63 -33.51
C ALA A 15 3.59 20.36 -32.71
N LEU A 16 4.59 19.50 -32.53
CA LEU A 16 4.55 18.43 -31.53
C LEU A 16 4.60 19.10 -30.16
N GLY A 17 3.42 19.29 -29.57
CA GLY A 17 3.27 19.64 -28.17
C GLY A 17 3.80 18.49 -27.33
N VAL A 18 5.04 18.63 -26.85
CA VAL A 18 5.57 17.76 -25.80
C VAL A 18 4.77 18.09 -24.55
N LEU A 19 3.80 17.23 -24.23
CA LEU A 19 3.26 17.16 -22.88
C LEU A 19 4.46 16.82 -21.99
N THR A 20 4.99 17.82 -21.29
CA THR A 20 5.92 17.61 -20.19
C THR A 20 5.17 16.80 -19.15
N ALA A 21 5.35 15.48 -19.22
CA ALA A 21 4.99 14.57 -18.17
C ALA A 21 5.57 15.15 -16.88
N CYS A 22 4.71 15.40 -15.89
CA CYS A 22 5.14 15.69 -14.53
C CYS A 22 5.65 14.38 -13.92
N SER A 23 6.76 13.87 -14.44
CA SER A 23 7.57 12.86 -13.78
C SER A 23 8.23 13.59 -12.61
N THR A 24 7.57 13.56 -11.45
CA THR A 24 8.28 13.72 -10.19
C THR A 24 9.27 12.57 -10.11
N ALA A 25 10.51 12.86 -10.50
CA ALA A 25 11.66 12.02 -10.24
C ALA A 25 11.83 11.97 -8.71
N ASN A 26 11.15 11.01 -8.09
CA ASN A 26 11.60 10.44 -6.84
C ASN A 26 12.45 9.24 -7.20
N ASP A 27 13.72 9.52 -7.50
CA ASP A 27 14.78 8.53 -7.45
C ASP A 27 14.93 8.11 -5.98
N ALA A 28 14.16 7.09 -5.62
CA ALA A 28 14.50 6.18 -4.54
C ALA A 28 14.48 4.79 -5.18
N GLU A 29 15.62 4.10 -5.16
CA GLU A 29 15.66 2.66 -5.37
C GLU A 29 14.67 2.01 -4.37
N GLY A 30 13.49 1.62 -4.84
CA GLY A 30 12.47 1.00 -4.02
C GLY A 30 11.05 1.23 -4.54
N ASN A 31 10.41 0.14 -4.96
CA ASN A 31 9.01 -0.02 -5.37
C ASN A 31 8.57 0.50 -6.74
N ASP A 32 8.32 -0.47 -7.62
CA ASP A 32 7.37 -0.42 -8.72
C ASP A 32 5.91 -0.28 -8.20
N TYR A 33 5.62 0.71 -7.35
CA TYR A 33 4.29 0.89 -6.76
C TYR A 33 3.21 0.98 -7.85
N THR A 34 3.51 1.68 -8.95
CA THR A 34 2.56 1.82 -10.07
C THR A 34 2.31 0.47 -10.75
N GLY A 35 3.35 -0.31 -11.02
CA GLY A 35 3.20 -1.63 -11.59
C GLY A 35 2.52 -2.60 -10.63
N ASP A 36 2.83 -2.58 -9.34
CA ASP A 36 2.16 -3.38 -8.31
C ASP A 36 0.67 -3.01 -8.22
N TYR A 37 0.35 -1.72 -8.17
CA TYR A 37 -1.04 -1.24 -8.14
C TYR A 37 -1.84 -1.75 -9.36
N SER A 38 -1.23 -1.77 -10.55
CA SER A 38 -1.89 -2.25 -11.77
C SER A 38 -2.14 -3.76 -11.80
N ARG A 39 -1.38 -4.53 -11.01
CA ARG A 39 -1.43 -5.99 -10.94
C ARG A 39 -2.34 -6.53 -9.83
N HIS A 40 -2.81 -5.66 -8.94
CA HIS A 40 -3.59 -6.03 -7.77
C HIS A 40 -5.01 -5.46 -7.80
N GLN A 41 -5.92 -6.12 -7.07
CA GLN A 41 -7.24 -5.57 -6.83
C GLN A 41 -7.14 -4.32 -5.94
N PRO A 42 -7.89 -3.25 -6.24
CA PRO A 42 -7.96 -2.09 -5.35
C PRO A 42 -8.55 -2.49 -3.98
N LEU A 43 -8.05 -1.88 -2.91
CA LEU A 43 -8.66 -1.99 -1.59
C LEU A 43 -9.97 -1.19 -1.55
N ALA A 44 -11.02 -1.78 -0.98
CA ALA A 44 -12.13 -0.97 -0.48
C ALA A 44 -11.67 -0.26 0.81
N VAL A 45 -11.92 1.04 0.91
CA VAL A 45 -11.41 1.88 2.00
C VAL A 45 -12.56 2.40 2.83
N VAL A 46 -12.45 2.27 4.15
CA VAL A 46 -13.37 2.83 5.14
C VAL A 46 -12.56 3.63 6.17
N GLY A 47 -13.10 4.74 6.66
CA GLY A 47 -12.44 5.58 7.66
C GLY A 47 -11.55 6.67 7.07
N TYR A 48 -10.47 7.01 7.77
CA TYR A 48 -9.71 8.24 7.56
C TYR A 48 -8.21 8.00 7.34
N PRO A 49 -7.79 7.35 6.23
CA PRO A 49 -6.37 7.15 5.95
C PRO A 49 -5.67 8.47 5.61
N SER A 50 -4.38 8.54 5.95
CA SER A 50 -3.45 9.44 5.26
C SER A 50 -2.94 8.79 3.98
N THR A 51 -2.32 9.56 3.09
CA THR A 51 -1.68 8.99 1.88
C THR A 51 -0.66 7.90 2.25
N GLY A 52 0.11 8.14 3.31
CA GLY A 52 1.13 7.20 3.76
C GLY A 52 0.55 5.93 4.39
N SER A 53 -0.47 6.06 5.26
CA SER A 53 -1.09 4.89 5.88
C SER A 53 -1.84 4.01 4.88
N LEU A 54 -2.48 4.61 3.87
CA LEU A 54 -3.08 3.87 2.76
C LEU A 54 -2.01 3.13 1.93
N GLY A 55 -0.95 3.84 1.53
CA GLY A 55 0.12 3.27 0.70
C GLY A 55 0.77 2.05 1.34
N ILE A 56 1.19 2.14 2.61
CA ILE A 56 1.80 1.00 3.30
C ILE A 56 0.82 -0.16 3.48
N THR A 57 -0.47 0.12 3.72
CA THR A 57 -1.50 -0.92 3.86
C THR A 57 -1.68 -1.68 2.54
N GLN A 58 -1.67 -0.97 1.42
CA GLN A 58 -1.74 -1.57 0.09
C GLN A 58 -0.54 -2.48 -0.16
N GLU A 59 0.67 -2.00 0.09
CA GLU A 59 1.88 -2.81 -0.07
C GLU A 59 1.85 -4.06 0.81
N VAL A 60 1.43 -3.95 2.08
CA VAL A 60 1.28 -5.12 2.96
C VAL A 60 0.32 -6.15 2.34
N VAL A 61 -0.86 -5.72 1.87
CA VAL A 61 -1.84 -6.65 1.25
C VAL A 61 -1.27 -7.29 -0.02
N TRP A 62 -0.58 -6.52 -0.86
CA TRP A 62 0.02 -7.01 -2.10
C TRP A 62 1.11 -8.04 -1.85
N ARG A 63 2.05 -7.76 -0.93
CA ARG A 63 3.11 -8.70 -0.58
C ARG A 63 2.54 -9.98 0.04
N ILE A 64 1.47 -9.90 0.84
CA ILE A 64 0.75 -11.08 1.32
C ILE A 64 0.11 -11.86 0.15
N ALA A 65 -0.55 -11.19 -0.79
CA ALA A 65 -1.19 -11.81 -1.95
C ALA A 65 -0.18 -12.51 -2.89
N ASP A 66 0.94 -11.86 -3.16
CA ASP A 66 2.05 -12.39 -3.94
C ASP A 66 2.77 -13.54 -3.23
N GLY A 67 2.65 -13.60 -1.90
CA GLY A 67 3.42 -14.51 -1.05
C GLY A 67 4.89 -14.10 -0.92
N ASP A 68 5.16 -12.81 -1.08
CA ASP A 68 6.49 -12.20 -0.99
C ASP A 68 6.84 -11.94 0.48
N VAL A 69 7.39 -12.98 1.12
CA VAL A 69 7.80 -12.95 2.53
C VAL A 69 8.88 -11.91 2.79
N ASP A 70 9.89 -11.85 1.93
CA ASP A 70 11.04 -10.95 2.12
C ASP A 70 10.63 -9.50 1.89
N GLY A 71 9.86 -9.24 0.83
CA GLY A 71 9.29 -7.93 0.58
C GLY A 71 8.36 -7.48 1.71
N LEU A 72 7.52 -8.36 2.24
CA LEU A 72 6.66 -8.06 3.39
C LEU A 72 7.47 -7.75 4.66
N ALA A 73 8.49 -8.55 4.97
CA ALA A 73 9.35 -8.34 6.13
C ALA A 73 10.15 -7.03 6.06
N SER A 74 10.46 -6.56 4.85
CA SER A 74 11.17 -5.29 4.63
C SER A 74 10.34 -4.05 5.02
N LEU A 75 9.01 -4.18 5.14
CA LEU A 75 8.09 -3.10 5.51
C LEU A 75 8.05 -2.82 7.02
N VAL A 76 8.87 -3.49 7.82
CA VAL A 76 8.81 -3.43 9.29
C VAL A 76 9.26 -2.07 9.86
N SER A 77 8.49 -1.52 10.80
CA SER A 77 8.81 -0.23 11.44
C SER A 77 9.97 -0.30 12.42
N ASP A 78 10.05 -1.39 13.18
CA ASP A 78 11.02 -1.57 14.26
C ASP A 78 11.39 -3.06 14.33
N LYS A 79 12.67 -3.40 14.14
CA LYS A 79 13.15 -4.78 14.25
C LYS A 79 13.22 -5.19 15.73
N GLN A 80 12.17 -5.85 16.23
CA GLN A 80 12.09 -6.30 17.63
C GLN A 80 12.84 -7.61 17.88
N GLY A 81 14.14 -7.64 17.58
CA GLY A 81 14.95 -8.84 17.72
C GLY A 81 15.10 -9.61 16.41
N GLU A 82 16.04 -10.56 16.41
CA GLU A 82 16.43 -11.28 15.20
C GLU A 82 15.30 -12.17 14.68
N ASN A 83 15.05 -12.11 13.37
CA ASN A 83 14.10 -12.94 12.63
C ASN A 83 12.61 -12.79 12.99
N ILE A 84 12.24 -11.85 13.88
CA ILE A 84 10.82 -11.62 14.22
C ILE A 84 10.02 -11.12 13.01
N PRO A 85 10.49 -10.11 12.24
CA PRO A 85 9.77 -9.62 11.07
C PRO A 85 9.58 -10.71 10.02
N GLU A 86 10.62 -11.49 9.73
CA GLU A 86 10.61 -12.57 8.74
C GLU A 86 9.64 -13.68 9.14
N LYS A 87 9.64 -14.11 10.41
CA LYS A 87 8.66 -15.10 10.91
C LYS A 87 7.24 -14.56 10.89
N THR A 88 7.05 -13.30 11.26
CA THR A 88 5.73 -12.65 11.18
C THR A 88 5.24 -12.62 9.74
N ALA A 89 6.10 -12.24 8.79
CA ALA A 89 5.79 -12.24 7.36
C ALA A 89 5.42 -13.64 6.84
N GLN A 90 6.18 -14.67 7.22
CA GLN A 90 5.88 -16.06 6.88
C GLN A 90 4.50 -16.48 7.41
N ASN A 91 4.18 -16.14 8.66
CA ASN A 91 2.90 -16.44 9.28
C ASN A 91 1.76 -15.71 8.55
N TRP A 92 1.93 -14.42 8.23
CA TRP A 92 0.90 -13.65 7.52
C TRP A 92 0.67 -14.16 6.11
N VAL A 93 1.72 -14.45 5.34
CA VAL A 93 1.60 -15.07 4.01
C VAL A 93 0.91 -16.42 4.11
N SER A 94 1.33 -17.27 5.04
CA SER A 94 0.73 -18.61 5.22
C SER A 94 -0.76 -18.52 5.56
N ALA A 95 -1.15 -17.61 6.44
CA ALA A 95 -2.52 -17.49 6.93
C ALA A 95 -3.45 -16.75 5.96
N PHE A 96 -2.97 -15.68 5.31
CA PHE A 96 -3.83 -14.68 4.67
C PHE A 96 -3.69 -14.57 3.17
N ARG A 97 -2.68 -15.22 2.53
CA ARG A 97 -2.45 -15.10 1.08
C ARG A 97 -3.70 -15.33 0.23
N LYS A 98 -4.48 -16.36 0.53
CA LYS A 98 -5.73 -16.67 -0.20
C LYS A 98 -6.76 -15.54 -0.09
N GLY A 99 -6.87 -14.93 1.09
CA GLY A 99 -7.78 -13.82 1.35
C GLY A 99 -7.30 -12.53 0.68
N ALA A 100 -6.00 -12.25 0.75
CA ALA A 100 -5.38 -11.04 0.24
C ALA A 100 -5.36 -10.99 -1.29
N GLY A 101 -5.31 -12.14 -1.97
CA GLY A 101 -5.46 -12.22 -3.42
C GLY A 101 -6.89 -11.98 -3.94
N GLY A 102 -7.87 -11.71 -3.05
CA GLY A 102 -9.26 -11.42 -3.39
C GLY A 102 -9.68 -10.00 -2.99
N PRO A 103 -10.99 -9.73 -2.92
CA PRO A 103 -11.50 -8.47 -2.39
C PRO A 103 -11.11 -8.30 -0.91
N VAL A 104 -10.55 -7.14 -0.58
CA VAL A 104 -10.18 -6.75 0.78
C VAL A 104 -10.76 -5.38 1.10
N THR A 105 -11.38 -5.23 2.27
CA THR A 105 -11.66 -3.91 2.84
C THR A 105 -10.62 -3.59 3.90
N ALA A 106 -10.00 -2.41 3.81
CA ALA A 106 -9.18 -1.85 4.86
C ALA A 106 -9.97 -0.73 5.56
N GLU A 107 -10.24 -0.91 6.85
CA GLU A 107 -10.83 0.13 7.69
C GLU A 107 -9.75 0.81 8.53
N PHE A 108 -9.63 2.12 8.37
CA PHE A 108 -8.62 2.97 9.00
C PHE A 108 -9.23 3.65 10.22
N TYR A 109 -8.87 3.16 11.40
CA TYR A 109 -9.43 3.61 12.67
C TYR A 109 -8.71 4.85 13.20
N ASP A 110 -9.50 5.80 13.70
CA ASP A 110 -9.06 7.12 14.16
C ASP A 110 -8.24 7.90 13.11
N GLU A 111 -7.70 9.06 13.47
CA GLU A 111 -6.86 9.87 12.57
C GLU A 111 -5.45 9.29 12.45
N GLY A 112 -5.00 9.04 11.22
CA GLY A 112 -3.67 8.49 10.89
C GLY A 112 -2.59 9.54 10.67
N SER A 113 -2.39 10.49 11.58
CA SER A 113 -1.36 11.54 11.44
C SER A 113 0.07 11.07 11.74
N TYR A 114 0.24 10.04 12.58
CA TYR A 114 1.55 9.48 12.93
C TYR A 114 1.54 7.96 13.10
N ARG A 115 0.44 7.42 13.62
CA ARG A 115 0.19 6.00 13.80
C ARG A 115 -1.28 5.74 13.52
N GLN A 116 -1.60 4.56 13.00
CA GLN A 116 -2.98 4.19 12.73
C GLN A 116 -3.17 2.69 12.92
N THR A 117 -4.30 2.34 13.51
CA THR A 117 -4.80 0.96 13.51
C THR A 117 -5.60 0.76 12.23
N VAL A 118 -5.29 -0.30 11.51
CA VAL A 118 -5.98 -0.66 10.27
C VAL A 118 -6.51 -2.07 10.41
N VAL A 119 -7.80 -2.28 10.14
CA VAL A 119 -8.40 -3.61 10.14
C VAL A 119 -8.65 -4.03 8.70
N LEU A 120 -8.04 -5.15 8.31
CA LEU A 120 -8.26 -5.81 7.04
C LEU A 120 -9.36 -6.84 7.17
N TYR A 121 -10.34 -6.76 6.28
CA TYR A 121 -11.41 -7.72 6.11
C TYR A 121 -11.19 -8.47 4.81
N LEU A 122 -10.75 -9.72 4.90
CA LEU A 122 -10.41 -10.57 3.76
C LEU A 122 -11.65 -11.36 3.31
N HIS A 123 -12.45 -10.78 2.42
CA HIS A 123 -13.81 -11.23 2.12
C HIS A 123 -13.89 -12.67 1.58
N HIS A 124 -12.87 -13.13 0.86
CA HIS A 124 -12.86 -14.47 0.30
C HIS A 124 -12.72 -15.57 1.38
N THR A 125 -12.00 -15.30 2.46
CA THR A 125 -11.77 -16.26 3.54
C THR A 125 -12.57 -15.96 4.80
N GLY A 126 -13.16 -14.76 4.90
CA GLY A 126 -13.82 -14.28 6.11
C GLY A 126 -12.84 -13.98 7.26
N GLN A 127 -11.54 -13.96 6.98
CA GLN A 127 -10.51 -13.65 7.96
C GLN A 127 -10.45 -12.14 8.21
N ILE A 128 -10.06 -11.77 9.42
CA ILE A 128 -9.84 -10.39 9.84
C ILE A 128 -8.40 -10.28 10.32
N LYS A 129 -7.71 -9.19 9.95
CA LYS A 129 -6.36 -8.92 10.39
C LYS A 129 -6.21 -7.48 10.84
N GLU A 130 -5.80 -7.26 12.08
CA GLU A 130 -5.36 -5.96 12.57
C GLU A 130 -3.91 -5.68 12.14
N LEU A 131 -3.65 -4.46 11.70
CA LEU A 131 -2.34 -3.89 11.43
C LEU A 131 -2.14 -2.64 12.28
N TYR A 132 -0.90 -2.42 12.69
CA TYR A 132 -0.45 -1.16 13.28
C TYR A 132 0.58 -0.53 12.36
N VAL A 133 0.24 0.58 11.73
CA VAL A 133 1.11 1.30 10.80
C VAL A 133 1.53 2.63 11.40
N ARG A 134 2.75 3.09 11.09
CA ARG A 134 3.26 4.36 11.60
C ARG A 134 4.24 5.01 10.64
N ALA A 135 4.27 6.34 10.68
CA ALA A 135 5.32 7.14 10.09
C ALA A 135 6.61 7.02 10.91
N VAL A 136 7.73 6.82 10.23
CA VAL A 136 9.09 6.88 10.76
C VAL A 136 9.94 7.79 9.87
N LEU A 137 11.04 8.30 10.41
CA LEU A 137 12.03 9.04 9.61
C LEU A 137 13.16 8.09 9.20
N VAL A 138 13.33 7.90 7.90
CA VAL A 138 14.44 7.17 7.27
C VAL A 138 15.18 8.15 6.37
N ASP A 139 16.47 8.37 6.62
CA ASP A 139 17.30 9.32 5.86
C ASP A 139 16.65 10.71 5.68
N HIS A 140 16.08 11.23 6.77
CA HIS A 140 15.34 12.51 6.82
C HIS A 140 14.07 12.59 5.96
N LYS A 141 13.61 11.46 5.42
CA LYS A 141 12.33 11.35 4.71
C LYS A 141 11.34 10.57 5.56
N GLU A 142 10.08 10.96 5.51
CA GLU A 142 9.01 10.18 6.13
C GLU A 142 8.77 8.91 5.32
N ALA A 143 8.79 7.77 5.99
CA ALA A 143 8.38 6.47 5.45
C ALA A 143 7.32 5.87 6.37
N TRP A 144 6.28 5.29 5.78
CA TRP A 144 5.25 4.57 6.53
C TRP A 144 5.60 3.09 6.56
N LEU A 145 5.60 2.50 7.76
CA LEU A 145 6.01 1.13 8.00
C LEU A 145 5.01 0.43 8.92
N VAL A 146 5.03 -0.91 8.95
CA VAL A 146 4.11 -1.75 9.72
C VAL A 146 4.82 -2.41 10.91
N ARG A 147 4.14 -2.49 12.05
CA ARG A 147 4.63 -3.25 13.20
C ARG A 147 4.50 -4.75 12.91
N MET A 148 5.61 -5.49 13.04
CA MET A 148 5.66 -6.94 12.83
C MET A 148 6.25 -7.64 14.06
N THR A 149 5.39 -8.17 14.93
CA THR A 149 5.81 -8.77 16.21
C THR A 149 5.20 -10.14 16.49
N GLU A 150 4.46 -10.72 15.55
CA GLU A 150 3.66 -11.93 15.74
C GLU A 150 4.37 -13.16 15.17
N ALA A 151 5.50 -13.50 15.80
CA ALA A 151 6.30 -14.65 15.38
C ALA A 151 5.63 -16.01 15.70
N ASP A 152 4.64 -16.02 16.60
CA ASP A 152 3.76 -17.17 16.84
C ASP A 152 2.58 -17.17 15.82
N PRO A 153 2.35 -18.27 15.09
CA PRO A 153 1.20 -18.39 14.18
C PRO A 153 -0.17 -18.11 14.83
N ALA A 154 -0.33 -18.41 16.12
CA ALA A 154 -1.57 -18.14 16.86
C ALA A 154 -1.78 -16.64 17.06
N GLU A 155 -0.72 -15.88 17.35
CA GLU A 155 -0.77 -14.42 17.46
C GLU A 155 -1.05 -13.78 16.09
N ALA A 156 -0.42 -14.30 15.03
CA ALA A 156 -0.58 -13.77 13.67
C ALA A 156 -2.04 -13.76 13.17
N THR A 157 -2.85 -14.70 13.66
CA THR A 157 -4.26 -14.89 13.30
C THR A 157 -5.26 -14.47 14.36
N ALA A 158 -4.77 -13.97 15.50
CA ALA A 158 -5.62 -13.46 16.57
C ALA A 158 -6.41 -12.24 16.08
N VAL A 159 -7.68 -12.16 16.51
CA VAL A 159 -8.55 -11.02 16.27
C VAL A 159 -8.91 -10.43 17.62
N GLU A 160 -8.59 -9.15 17.80
CA GLU A 160 -8.88 -8.45 19.04
C GLU A 160 -10.41 -8.37 19.29
N PRO A 161 -10.89 -8.55 20.53
CA PRO A 161 -12.32 -8.61 20.83
C PRO A 161 -13.12 -7.35 20.47
N TRP A 162 -12.45 -6.20 20.35
CA TRP A 162 -13.09 -4.93 20.03
C TRP A 162 -13.41 -4.80 18.53
N ILE A 163 -12.75 -5.59 17.67
CA ILE A 163 -12.84 -5.46 16.22
C ILE A 163 -14.21 -5.95 15.72
N PRO A 164 -15.01 -5.10 15.05
CA PRO A 164 -16.30 -5.50 14.50
C PRO A 164 -16.14 -6.52 13.39
N LYS A 165 -17.17 -7.36 13.19
CA LYS A 165 -17.18 -8.36 12.11
C LYS A 165 -17.43 -7.75 10.74
N THR A 166 -18.08 -6.59 10.71
CA THR A 166 -18.42 -5.87 9.48
C THR A 166 -17.67 -4.53 9.47
N PRO A 167 -17.02 -4.16 8.36
CA PRO A 167 -16.38 -2.84 8.25
C PRO A 167 -17.38 -1.71 8.49
N GLY A 168 -16.95 -0.68 9.22
CA GLY A 168 -17.70 0.57 9.43
C GLY A 168 -18.69 0.57 10.60
N GLU A 169 -18.84 -0.53 11.34
CA GLU A 169 -19.79 -0.60 12.47
C GLU A 169 -19.47 0.38 13.61
N LEU A 170 -18.24 0.87 13.70
CA LEU A 170 -17.79 1.78 14.75
C LEU A 170 -17.53 3.21 14.25
N ASP A 171 -18.02 3.57 13.06
CA ASP A 171 -17.67 4.84 12.39
C ASP A 171 -16.16 5.08 12.32
N SER A 172 -15.39 3.98 12.20
CA SER A 172 -13.92 3.96 12.20
C SER A 172 -13.29 4.67 13.41
N ARG A 173 -13.85 4.46 14.60
CA ARG A 173 -13.27 4.91 15.88
C ARG A 173 -12.99 3.72 16.79
N VAL A 174 -11.84 3.75 17.46
CA VAL A 174 -11.53 2.71 18.46
C VAL A 174 -12.47 2.89 19.66
N PRO A 175 -13.14 1.83 20.15
CA PRO A 175 -13.94 1.91 21.37
C PRO A 175 -13.06 2.32 22.55
N ARG A 176 -13.48 3.33 23.30
CA ARG A 176 -12.79 3.81 24.51
C ARG A 176 -13.32 3.17 25.77
#